data_AF-A0A6J0HF68-F1
#
_entry.id   AF-A0A6J0HF68-F1
#
_cell.length_a   1.000
_cell.length_b   1.000
_cell.length_c   1.000
_cell.angle_alpha   90.00
_cell.angle_beta   90.00
_cell.angle_gamma   90.00
#
_symmetry.space_group_name_H-M   'P 1'
#
loop_
_entity.id
_entity.type
_entity.pdbx_description
1 polymer ?
#
loop_
_entity_poly.entity_id
_entity_poly.type
_entity_poly.pdbx_seq_one_letter_code
_entity_poly.pdbx_strand_id
1 'polypeptide(L)'
;MKLTKEQHIQSENYSVFNILSNGVIECSNSLEDDCDTEIPGQSLIYRPARQHIYSVLLESGKGGAYPLVKEWFVYFGNPLKQPELIQPVQPSVPGGTPDLKTLWLAKGPDVEKQRYSTFLACFHLQDEMEELQALEAPVAGFCCLLTYLMMQVSSLSLEDLNAFVALILCLKGKSAAQLAGLQLAEVDSRAVHLGAVLVRGLTTLLMANSACGFPFRMDDLMPWTVFDGKLFQEKYQQSHRGCSVEELLEGNESLYTPFQNLKSFICKVCMAKKRVIQSRPRGNGYNAGREQRDFNPRFQQPRRSHFVSPYHNQMRGFVQRNPQSQGGGSGQPDRRRFHLPPR
;
A
#
# COMPACT_ATOMS: atom_id res chain seq x y z
N MET A 1 21.14 11.63 8.10
CA MET A 1 21.69 10.51 8.89
C MET A 1 21.54 10.67 10.41
N LYS A 2 22.00 11.76 11.05
CA LYS A 2 21.81 11.92 12.51
C LYS A 2 20.33 11.98 12.90
N LEU A 3 19.56 12.84 12.23
CA LEU A 3 18.11 13.00 12.44
C LEU A 3 17.35 11.68 12.25
N THR A 4 17.62 10.96 11.17
CA THR A 4 16.93 9.68 10.87
C THR A 4 17.26 8.59 11.86
N LYS A 5 18.48 8.57 12.40
CA LYS A 5 18.86 7.64 13.46
C LYS A 5 18.08 7.93 14.75
N GLU A 6 17.91 9.20 15.09
CA GLU A 6 17.15 9.63 16.27
C GLU A 6 15.67 9.28 16.16
N GLN A 7 15.04 9.59 15.02
CA GLN A 7 13.66 9.20 14.72
C GLN A 7 13.46 7.68 14.76
N HIS A 8 14.45 6.91 14.28
CA HIS A 8 14.42 5.45 14.38
C HIS A 8 14.47 4.96 15.82
N ILE A 9 15.36 5.52 16.65
CA ILE A 9 15.46 5.20 18.09
C ILE A 9 14.16 5.55 18.82
N GLN A 10 13.52 6.65 18.44
CA GLN A 10 12.24 7.09 19.01
C GLN A 10 11.03 6.34 18.43
N SER A 11 11.24 5.37 17.52
CA SER A 11 10.19 4.62 16.83
C SER A 11 9.25 5.47 15.97
N GLU A 12 9.64 6.70 15.64
CA GLU A 12 8.95 7.56 14.67
C GLU A 12 9.16 7.08 13.23
N ASN A 13 10.17 6.22 13.03
CA ASN A 13 10.56 5.74 11.72
C ASN A 13 11.26 4.37 11.73
N TYR A 14 10.49 3.29 11.54
CA TYR A 14 11.06 1.95 11.61
C TYR A 14 11.87 1.54 10.36
N SER A 15 11.60 2.10 9.19
CA SER A 15 12.13 1.59 7.89
C SER A 15 13.02 2.56 7.13
N VAL A 16 12.81 3.88 7.20
CA VAL A 16 13.58 4.87 6.42
C VAL A 16 15.04 4.89 6.82
N PHE A 17 15.37 4.75 8.11
CA PHE A 17 16.77 4.72 8.53
C PHE A 17 17.53 3.56 7.85
N ASN A 18 16.93 2.37 7.77
CA ASN A 18 17.53 1.21 7.11
C ASN A 18 17.63 1.40 5.60
N ILE A 19 16.61 2.00 4.96
CA ILE A 19 16.64 2.34 3.53
C ILE A 19 17.79 3.31 3.24
N LEU A 20 17.93 4.39 4.00
CA LEU A 20 18.97 5.41 3.78
C LEU A 20 20.38 4.90 4.09
N SER A 21 20.52 3.97 5.04
CA SER A 21 21.82 3.45 5.47
C SER A 21 22.29 2.28 4.61
N ASN A 22 21.37 1.36 4.30
CA ASN A 22 21.69 0.06 3.73
C ASN A 22 21.01 -0.20 2.37
N GLY A 23 20.04 0.63 1.96
CA GLY A 23 19.24 0.40 0.76
C GLY A 23 18.39 -0.87 0.86
N VAL A 24 17.96 -1.24 2.08
CA VAL A 24 17.23 -2.48 2.36
C VAL A 24 15.95 -2.19 3.10
N ILE A 25 14.90 -2.93 2.75
CA ILE A 25 13.69 -3.06 3.56
C ILE A 25 13.24 -4.52 3.56
N GLU A 26 12.66 -4.94 4.67
CA GLU A 26 12.07 -6.25 4.85
C GLU A 26 10.68 -6.10 5.44
N CYS A 27 9.80 -7.03 5.08
CA CYS A 27 8.46 -7.10 5.65
C CYS A 27 8.05 -8.57 5.75
N SER A 28 7.61 -8.96 6.95
CA SER A 28 7.13 -10.30 7.22
C SER A 28 5.86 -10.60 6.42
N ASN A 29 5.46 -11.87 6.41
CA ASN A 29 4.20 -12.28 5.82
C ASN A 29 3.00 -11.54 6.46
N SER A 30 1.97 -11.36 5.67
CA SER A 30 0.65 -10.95 6.13
C SER A 30 -0.27 -12.15 6.16
N LEU A 31 -1.42 -12.00 6.82
CA LEU A 31 -2.48 -12.98 6.72
C LEU A 31 -3.09 -12.84 5.31
N GLU A 32 -2.63 -13.70 4.40
CA GLU A 32 -3.07 -13.83 3.02
C GLU A 32 -3.82 -15.15 2.89
N ASP A 33 -4.93 -15.17 2.15
CA ASP A 33 -5.66 -16.40 1.84
C ASP A 33 -5.18 -16.94 0.50
N ASP A 34 -4.40 -18.03 0.51
CA ASP A 34 -3.85 -18.67 -0.69
C ASP A 34 -4.93 -19.15 -1.67
N CYS A 35 -6.16 -19.37 -1.18
CA CYS A 35 -7.29 -19.73 -2.03
C CYS A 35 -7.98 -18.52 -2.66
N ASP A 36 -7.79 -17.32 -2.11
CA ASP A 36 -8.36 -16.08 -2.61
C ASP A 36 -7.41 -15.37 -3.56
N THR A 37 -7.62 -15.59 -4.86
CA THR A 37 -6.85 -14.91 -5.91
C THR A 37 -7.34 -13.49 -6.23
N GLU A 38 -8.42 -13.03 -5.59
CA GLU A 38 -8.99 -11.71 -5.86
C GLU A 38 -8.16 -10.59 -5.25
N ILE A 39 -7.53 -10.83 -4.11
CA ILE A 39 -6.73 -9.84 -3.38
C ILE A 39 -5.25 -10.21 -3.56
N PRO A 40 -4.46 -9.42 -4.31
CA PRO A 40 -3.03 -9.66 -4.44
C PRO A 40 -2.31 -9.55 -3.10
N GLY A 41 -1.16 -10.19 -2.95
CA GLY A 41 -0.34 -10.06 -1.74
C GLY A 41 0.02 -8.59 -1.46
N GLN A 42 0.01 -8.18 -0.19
CA GLN A 42 0.15 -6.76 0.19
C GLN A 42 1.45 -6.13 -0.33
N SER A 43 2.50 -6.95 -0.43
CA SER A 43 3.80 -6.53 -0.94
C SER A 43 3.70 -5.99 -2.37
N LEU A 44 2.86 -6.61 -3.20
CA LEU A 44 2.60 -6.20 -4.58
C LEU A 44 1.67 -5.00 -4.63
N ILE A 45 0.60 -5.01 -3.81
CA ILE A 45 -0.35 -3.89 -3.71
C ILE A 45 0.37 -2.57 -3.39
N TYR A 46 1.28 -2.57 -2.42
CA TYR A 46 1.95 -1.37 -1.94
C TYR A 46 3.30 -1.08 -2.61
N ARG A 47 3.77 -1.94 -3.54
CA ARG A 47 5.04 -1.72 -4.26
C ARG A 47 5.07 -0.37 -4.99
N PRO A 48 4.03 0.05 -5.75
CA PRO A 48 4.03 1.36 -6.40
C PRO A 48 4.22 2.51 -5.40
N ALA A 49 3.49 2.51 -4.28
CA ALA A 49 3.66 3.53 -3.25
C ALA A 49 5.10 3.55 -2.69
N ARG A 50 5.67 2.37 -2.40
CA ARG A 50 7.06 2.26 -1.95
C ARG A 50 8.06 2.81 -2.96
N GLN A 51 7.86 2.57 -4.26
CA GLN A 51 8.72 3.12 -5.30
C GLN A 51 8.76 4.66 -5.30
N HIS A 52 7.61 5.31 -5.07
CA HIS A 52 7.57 6.77 -4.90
C HIS A 52 8.26 7.21 -3.63
N ILE A 53 8.00 6.55 -2.50
CA ILE A 53 8.65 6.84 -1.23
C ILE A 53 10.18 6.75 -1.36
N TYR A 54 10.69 5.71 -2.03
CA TYR A 54 12.13 5.58 -2.26
C TYR A 54 12.70 6.74 -3.08
N SER A 55 11.95 7.29 -4.02
CA SER A 55 12.42 8.45 -4.82
C SER A 55 12.44 9.75 -4.01
N VAL A 56 11.60 9.86 -2.98
CA VAL A 56 11.63 10.97 -2.01
C VAL A 56 12.84 10.81 -1.08
N LEU A 57 13.12 9.58 -0.64
CA LEU A 57 14.20 9.28 0.30
C LEU A 57 15.59 9.30 -0.32
N LEU A 58 15.73 8.78 -1.54
CA LEU A 58 17.01 8.60 -2.19
C LEU A 58 17.21 9.71 -3.20
N GLU A 59 18.31 10.44 -3.13
CA GLU A 59 18.64 11.43 -4.15
C GLU A 59 19.06 10.74 -5.45
N SER A 60 18.73 11.34 -6.60
CA SER A 60 19.22 10.87 -7.89
C SER A 60 20.74 11.03 -7.96
N GLY A 61 21.46 9.98 -8.33
CA GLY A 61 22.90 10.06 -8.53
C GLY A 61 23.31 10.90 -9.74
N LYS A 62 24.63 11.03 -9.95
CA LYS A 62 25.20 11.67 -11.15
C LYS A 62 24.71 10.92 -12.40
N GLY A 63 23.86 11.58 -13.20
CA GLY A 63 23.19 10.99 -14.36
C GLY A 63 21.68 10.72 -14.18
N GLY A 64 21.08 11.16 -13.07
CA GLY A 64 19.63 11.09 -12.84
C GLY A 64 19.10 9.73 -12.41
N ALA A 65 19.97 8.72 -12.27
CA ALA A 65 19.59 7.38 -11.84
C ALA A 65 19.51 7.28 -10.31
N TYR A 66 18.42 6.70 -9.80
CA TYR A 66 18.24 6.44 -8.38
C TYR A 66 18.89 5.11 -7.97
N PRO A 67 19.46 5.01 -6.75
CA PRO A 67 19.90 3.73 -6.19
C PRO A 67 18.73 2.74 -6.07
N LEU A 68 18.98 1.47 -6.41
CA LEU A 68 18.00 0.39 -6.23
C LEU A 68 17.82 0.06 -4.75
N VAL A 69 16.60 -0.23 -4.34
CA VAL A 69 16.28 -0.71 -2.99
C VAL A 69 16.08 -2.23 -3.02
N LYS A 70 16.69 -2.93 -2.07
CA LYS A 70 16.58 -4.38 -1.89
C LYS A 70 15.37 -4.68 -1.01
N GLU A 71 14.33 -5.30 -1.59
CA GLU A 71 13.13 -5.72 -0.88
C GLU A 71 13.16 -7.21 -0.53
N TRP A 72 12.96 -7.51 0.75
CA TRP A 72 12.70 -8.87 1.27
C TRP A 72 11.24 -8.96 1.73
N PHE A 73 10.33 -9.16 0.78
CA PHE A 73 8.89 -9.20 1.04
C PHE A 73 8.32 -10.56 0.70
N VAL A 74 7.65 -11.19 1.65
CA VAL A 74 6.95 -12.46 1.44
C VAL A 74 5.67 -12.21 0.65
N TYR A 75 5.42 -13.02 -0.38
CA TYR A 75 4.13 -13.14 -1.07
C TYR A 75 4.11 -14.41 -1.92
N PHE A 76 2.93 -14.80 -2.38
CA PHE A 76 2.75 -15.96 -3.24
C PHE A 76 3.68 -15.92 -4.48
N GLY A 77 4.54 -16.93 -4.60
CA GLY A 77 5.50 -17.05 -5.70
C GLY A 77 6.86 -16.39 -5.48
N ASN A 78 7.09 -15.70 -4.36
CA ASN A 78 8.42 -15.22 -4.00
C ASN A 78 9.12 -16.17 -3.02
N PRO A 79 10.16 -16.92 -3.45
CA PRO A 79 10.84 -17.89 -2.59
C PRO A 79 11.85 -17.26 -1.62
N LEU A 80 12.01 -15.94 -1.61
CA LEU A 80 12.95 -15.20 -0.74
C LEU A 80 14.40 -15.71 -0.78
N LYS A 81 14.85 -16.23 -1.94
CA LYS A 81 16.25 -16.68 -2.12
C LYS A 81 17.22 -15.52 -2.33
N GLN A 82 16.71 -14.41 -2.88
CA GLN A 82 17.45 -13.17 -3.14
C GLN A 82 16.48 -12.00 -2.99
N PRO A 83 16.96 -10.79 -2.65
CA PRO A 83 16.08 -9.63 -2.58
C PRO A 83 15.62 -9.25 -3.99
N GLU A 84 14.40 -8.73 -4.08
CA GLU A 84 13.97 -8.03 -5.30
C GLU A 84 14.59 -6.64 -5.33
N LEU A 85 15.14 -6.25 -6.49
CA LEU A 85 15.71 -4.94 -6.69
C LEU A 85 14.64 -4.00 -7.25
N ILE A 86 14.21 -3.07 -6.42
CA ILE A 86 13.13 -2.14 -6.74
C ILE A 86 13.71 -0.79 -7.14
N GLN A 87 13.32 -0.35 -8.33
CA GLN A 87 13.69 0.95 -8.88
C GLN A 87 12.78 2.03 -8.29
N PRO A 88 13.33 3.09 -7.67
CA PRO A 88 12.57 4.28 -7.31
C PRO A 88 11.95 4.94 -8.54
N VAL A 89 10.72 5.43 -8.38
CA VAL A 89 9.94 6.10 -9.43
C VAL A 89 9.54 7.47 -8.90
N GLN A 90 9.83 8.54 -9.62
CA GLN A 90 9.44 9.88 -9.17
C GLN A 90 7.92 10.04 -9.19
N PRO A 91 7.30 10.51 -8.10
CA PRO A 91 5.89 10.87 -8.11
C PRO A 91 5.67 12.13 -8.95
N SER A 92 4.49 12.24 -9.57
CA SER A 92 4.11 13.43 -10.33
C SER A 92 3.74 14.58 -9.39
N VAL A 93 4.74 15.35 -8.92
CA VAL A 93 4.56 16.51 -8.05
C VAL A 93 4.67 17.81 -8.88
N PRO A 94 3.67 18.70 -8.85
CA PRO A 94 3.77 20.02 -9.46
C PRO A 94 4.97 20.80 -8.89
N GLY A 95 5.88 21.26 -9.76
CA GLY A 95 7.10 21.95 -9.34
C GLY A 95 8.28 21.04 -8.98
N GLY A 96 8.12 19.72 -9.13
CA GLY A 96 9.14 18.72 -8.85
C GLY A 96 9.12 18.19 -7.42
N THR A 97 9.73 17.01 -7.21
CA THR A 97 9.85 16.42 -5.87
C THR A 97 10.87 17.22 -5.06
N PRO A 98 10.53 17.70 -3.85
CA PRO A 98 11.45 18.47 -3.02
C PRO A 98 12.53 17.56 -2.44
N ASP A 99 13.72 18.11 -2.17
CA ASP A 99 14.78 17.35 -1.50
C ASP A 99 14.45 17.08 -0.02
N LEU A 100 15.10 16.06 0.55
CA LEU A 100 14.90 15.69 1.95
C LEU A 100 15.24 16.82 2.92
N LYS A 101 16.20 17.68 2.58
CA LYS A 101 16.59 18.81 3.43
C LYS A 101 15.43 19.80 3.56
N THR A 102 14.73 20.07 2.47
CA THR A 102 13.56 20.93 2.41
C THR A 102 12.42 20.29 3.18
N LEU A 103 12.09 19.04 2.88
CA LEU A 103 11.00 18.33 3.54
C LEU A 103 11.21 18.24 5.06
N TRP A 104 12.42 17.96 5.55
CA TRP A 104 12.61 17.67 6.98
C TRP A 104 13.06 18.85 7.82
N LEU A 105 13.75 19.84 7.24
CA LEU A 105 14.39 20.91 8.01
C LEU A 105 13.80 22.30 7.76
N ALA A 106 13.19 22.52 6.59
CA ALA A 106 12.56 23.80 6.30
C ALA A 106 11.27 23.99 7.11
N LYS A 107 10.85 25.24 7.27
CA LYS A 107 9.65 25.63 8.01
C LYS A 107 8.85 26.64 7.20
N GLY A 108 7.55 26.69 7.43
CA GLY A 108 6.65 27.67 6.83
C GLY A 108 5.46 27.01 6.15
N PRO A 109 4.38 27.76 5.91
CA PRO A 109 3.12 27.23 5.38
C PRO A 109 3.29 26.57 4.00
N ASP A 110 4.14 27.12 3.13
CA ASP A 110 4.42 26.54 1.82
C ASP A 110 5.13 25.19 1.93
N VAL A 111 6.02 25.04 2.92
CA VAL A 111 6.69 23.77 3.20
C VAL A 111 5.69 22.75 3.69
N GLU A 112 4.78 23.10 4.62
CA GLU A 112 3.73 22.18 5.07
C GLU A 112 2.81 21.75 3.92
N LYS A 113 2.45 22.68 3.03
CA LYS A 113 1.70 22.38 1.81
C LYS A 113 2.45 21.39 0.92
N GLN A 114 3.75 21.60 0.75
CA GLN A 114 4.61 20.76 -0.07
C GLN A 114 4.82 19.36 0.54
N ARG A 115 4.93 19.25 1.88
CA ARG A 115 4.97 17.96 2.60
C ARG A 115 3.71 17.15 2.34
N TYR A 116 2.54 17.78 2.50
CA TYR A 116 1.25 17.14 2.29
C TYR A 116 1.05 16.71 0.83
N SER A 117 1.36 17.59 -0.12
CA SER A 117 1.29 17.27 -1.55
C SER A 117 2.23 16.12 -1.95
N THR A 118 3.48 16.13 -1.46
CA THR A 118 4.46 15.06 -1.73
C THR A 118 4.01 13.72 -1.15
N PHE A 119 3.42 13.74 0.05
CA PHE A 119 2.83 12.55 0.68
C PHE A 119 1.71 11.97 -0.19
N LEU A 120 0.75 12.79 -0.63
CA LEU A 120 -0.34 12.33 -1.48
C LEU A 120 0.15 11.83 -2.84
N ALA A 121 1.19 12.46 -3.39
CA ALA A 121 1.78 12.04 -4.66
C ALA A 121 2.40 10.64 -4.59
N CYS A 122 2.84 10.17 -3.40
CA CYS A 122 3.28 8.78 -3.22
C CYS A 122 2.17 7.76 -3.49
N PHE A 123 0.90 8.17 -3.35
CA PHE A 123 -0.30 7.36 -3.58
C PHE A 123 -1.06 7.78 -4.84
N HIS A 124 -0.51 8.68 -5.67
CA HIS A 124 -1.16 9.28 -6.84
C HIS A 124 -2.43 10.09 -6.55
N LEU A 125 -2.47 10.76 -5.40
CA LEU A 125 -3.62 11.52 -4.91
C LEU A 125 -3.31 13.03 -4.75
N GLN A 126 -2.24 13.53 -5.36
CA GLN A 126 -1.85 14.95 -5.22
C GLN A 126 -2.91 15.94 -5.73
N ASP A 127 -3.79 15.49 -6.63
CA ASP A 127 -4.88 16.29 -7.19
C ASP A 127 -6.08 16.41 -6.22
N GLU A 128 -6.09 15.64 -5.13
CA GLU A 128 -7.19 15.52 -4.15
C GLU A 128 -6.84 16.18 -2.81
N MET A 129 -5.92 17.13 -2.85
CA MET A 129 -5.32 17.74 -1.66
C MET A 129 -6.35 18.49 -0.83
N GLU A 130 -7.14 19.35 -1.46
CA GLU A 130 -8.14 20.19 -0.82
C GLU A 130 -9.22 19.35 -0.14
N GLU A 131 -9.74 18.32 -0.82
CA GLU A 131 -10.75 17.41 -0.30
C GLU A 131 -10.24 16.63 0.92
N LEU A 132 -9.01 16.12 0.87
CA LEU A 132 -8.44 15.36 1.98
C LEU A 132 -8.07 16.26 3.17
N GLN A 133 -7.60 17.49 2.93
CA GLN A 133 -7.29 18.44 4.01
C GLN A 133 -8.54 18.95 4.75
N ALA A 134 -9.71 18.92 4.09
CA ALA A 134 -10.97 19.28 4.72
C ALA A 134 -11.48 18.22 5.73
N LEU A 135 -10.89 17.02 5.73
CA LEU A 135 -11.23 15.94 6.66
C LEU A 135 -10.40 16.01 7.94
N GLU A 136 -10.92 15.45 9.02
CA GLU A 136 -10.12 15.18 10.21
C GLU A 136 -8.93 14.27 9.86
N ALA A 137 -7.74 14.55 10.43
CA ALA A 137 -6.49 13.92 10.05
C ALA A 137 -6.53 12.36 10.02
N PRO A 138 -7.11 11.65 11.00
CA PRO A 138 -7.23 10.19 10.91
C PRO A 138 -8.10 9.71 9.74
N VAL A 139 -9.18 10.43 9.44
CA VAL A 139 -10.08 10.12 8.33
C VAL A 139 -9.40 10.43 7.00
N ALA A 140 -8.66 11.54 6.90
CA ALA A 140 -7.88 11.89 5.72
C ALA A 140 -6.84 10.81 5.39
N GLY A 141 -6.07 10.38 6.38
CA GLY A 141 -5.10 9.28 6.23
C GLY A 141 -5.76 7.97 5.80
N PHE A 142 -6.86 7.59 6.47
CA PHE A 142 -7.63 6.39 6.11
C PHE A 142 -8.19 6.46 4.68
N CYS A 143 -8.79 7.59 4.28
CA CYS A 143 -9.33 7.81 2.94
C CYS A 143 -8.24 7.81 1.87
N CYS A 144 -7.06 8.38 2.13
CA CYS A 144 -5.90 8.29 1.25
C CYS A 144 -5.55 6.83 0.95
N LEU A 145 -5.41 6.00 1.99
CA LEU A 145 -5.10 4.58 1.84
C LEU A 145 -6.23 3.79 1.16
N LEU A 146 -7.48 4.02 1.56
CA LEU A 146 -8.63 3.32 0.99
C LEU A 146 -8.77 3.65 -0.50
N THR A 147 -8.61 4.91 -0.89
CA THR A 147 -8.64 5.32 -2.30
C THR A 147 -7.53 4.64 -3.08
N TYR A 148 -6.30 4.60 -2.54
CA TYR A 148 -5.19 3.84 -3.12
C TYR A 148 -5.55 2.36 -3.32
N LEU A 149 -6.12 1.70 -2.31
CA LEU A 149 -6.55 0.31 -2.39
C LEU A 149 -7.60 0.08 -3.48
N MET A 150 -8.63 0.91 -3.54
CA MET A 150 -9.68 0.82 -4.57
C MET A 150 -9.13 0.97 -6.00
N MET A 151 -8.03 1.71 -6.16
CA MET A 151 -7.31 1.84 -7.43
C MET A 151 -6.42 0.63 -7.73
N GLN A 152 -5.66 0.11 -6.76
CA GLN A 152 -4.71 -0.99 -6.98
C GLN A 152 -5.35 -2.37 -7.05
N VAL A 153 -6.48 -2.58 -6.37
CA VAL A 153 -7.14 -3.89 -6.25
C VAL A 153 -8.44 -3.89 -7.06
N SER A 154 -8.38 -4.45 -8.26
CA SER A 154 -9.48 -4.43 -9.24
C SER A 154 -10.71 -5.26 -8.82
N SER A 155 -10.54 -6.16 -7.86
CA SER A 155 -11.61 -6.98 -7.32
C SER A 155 -12.46 -6.28 -6.25
N LEU A 156 -11.98 -5.17 -5.67
CA LEU A 156 -12.73 -4.46 -4.63
C LEU A 156 -14.03 -3.90 -5.20
N SER A 157 -15.10 -4.13 -4.45
CA SER A 157 -16.47 -3.79 -4.83
C SER A 157 -17.00 -2.54 -4.12
N LEU A 158 -18.20 -2.10 -4.51
CA LEU A 158 -18.90 -1.03 -3.79
C LEU A 158 -19.25 -1.44 -2.36
N GLU A 159 -19.49 -2.71 -2.11
CA GLU A 159 -19.78 -3.25 -0.77
C GLU A 159 -18.51 -3.25 0.11
N ASP A 160 -17.35 -3.59 -0.46
CA ASP A 160 -16.07 -3.45 0.24
C ASP A 160 -15.82 -1.98 0.65
N LEU A 161 -16.07 -1.04 -0.28
CA LEU A 161 -15.97 0.39 -0.01
C LEU A 161 -16.94 0.85 1.09
N ASN A 162 -18.21 0.48 0.99
CA ASN A 162 -19.22 0.84 1.98
C ASN A 162 -18.84 0.31 3.37
N ALA A 163 -18.34 -0.93 3.46
CA ALA A 163 -17.90 -1.52 4.72
C ALA A 163 -16.77 -0.73 5.39
N PHE A 164 -15.74 -0.33 4.63
CA PHE A 164 -14.64 0.49 5.15
C PHE A 164 -15.08 1.91 5.53
N VAL A 165 -15.96 2.55 4.74
CA VAL A 165 -16.47 3.89 5.07
C VAL A 165 -17.36 3.84 6.32
N ALA A 166 -18.21 2.83 6.45
CA ALA A 166 -19.01 2.62 7.66
C ALA A 166 -18.14 2.35 8.88
N LEU A 167 -17.09 1.53 8.74
CA LEU A 167 -16.11 1.26 9.79
C LEU A 167 -15.53 2.56 10.37
N ILE A 168 -14.91 3.41 9.55
CA ILE A 168 -14.21 4.59 10.05
C ILE A 168 -15.16 5.61 10.68
N LEU A 169 -16.41 5.70 10.20
CA LEU A 169 -17.42 6.61 10.75
C LEU A 169 -18.00 6.10 12.07
N CYS A 170 -18.39 4.82 12.13
CA CYS A 170 -18.95 4.21 13.34
C CYS A 170 -17.92 4.06 14.45
N LEU A 171 -16.65 3.82 14.12
CA LEU A 171 -15.58 3.63 15.10
C LEU A 171 -15.42 4.84 16.03
N LYS A 172 -15.53 6.06 15.50
CA LYS A 172 -15.41 7.31 16.28
C LYS A 172 -16.39 7.40 17.45
N GLY A 173 -17.57 6.81 17.30
CA GLY A 173 -18.63 6.84 18.31
C GLY A 173 -18.59 5.69 19.31
N LYS A 174 -17.60 4.79 19.23
CA LYS A 174 -17.56 3.58 20.05
C LYS A 174 -16.44 3.60 21.08
N SER A 175 -16.80 3.24 22.31
CA SER A 175 -15.85 2.94 23.38
C SER A 175 -15.23 1.55 23.21
N ALA A 176 -14.07 1.32 23.84
CA ALA A 176 -13.42 0.01 23.88
C ALA A 176 -14.32 -1.09 24.45
N ALA A 177 -15.16 -0.78 25.45
CA ALA A 177 -16.11 -1.73 26.03
C ALA A 177 -17.20 -2.16 25.02
N GLN A 178 -17.72 -1.21 24.24
CA GLN A 178 -18.70 -1.51 23.18
C GLN A 178 -18.07 -2.38 22.09
N LEU A 179 -16.86 -2.05 21.64
CA LEU A 179 -16.13 -2.84 20.64
C LEU A 179 -15.81 -4.26 21.14
N ALA A 180 -15.35 -4.39 22.38
CA ALA A 180 -15.08 -5.68 23.00
C ALA A 180 -16.35 -6.56 23.07
N GLY A 181 -17.49 -5.93 23.37
CA GLY A 181 -18.80 -6.57 23.48
C GLY A 181 -19.43 -7.00 22.16
N LEU A 182 -18.91 -6.57 21.00
CA LEU A 182 -19.42 -6.98 19.69
C LEU A 182 -19.36 -8.51 19.54
N GLN A 183 -20.51 -9.09 19.15
CA GLN A 183 -20.69 -10.50 18.89
C GLN A 183 -20.88 -10.71 17.39
N LEU A 184 -19.96 -11.46 16.79
CA LEU A 184 -20.05 -11.86 15.39
C LEU A 184 -20.64 -13.25 15.32
N ALA A 185 -21.65 -13.44 14.46
CA ALA A 185 -22.22 -14.75 14.20
C ALA A 185 -21.20 -15.66 13.49
N GLU A 186 -20.42 -15.09 12.58
CA GLU A 186 -19.38 -15.78 11.82
C GLU A 186 -18.24 -14.81 11.48
N VAL A 187 -17.08 -15.37 11.11
CA VAL A 187 -15.92 -14.60 10.62
C VAL A 187 -15.75 -14.90 9.13
N ASP A 188 -15.78 -13.86 8.32
CA ASP A 188 -15.55 -13.93 6.88
C ASP A 188 -14.04 -13.85 6.59
N SER A 189 -13.50 -14.86 5.89
CA SER A 189 -12.06 -14.94 5.61
C SER A 189 -11.55 -13.81 4.72
N ARG A 190 -12.36 -13.36 3.75
CA ARG A 190 -12.00 -12.26 2.86
C ARG A 190 -11.99 -10.94 3.62
N ALA A 191 -12.92 -10.73 4.55
CA ALA A 191 -12.90 -9.58 5.44
C ALA A 191 -11.66 -9.60 6.36
N VAL A 192 -11.20 -10.77 6.83
CA VAL A 192 -9.92 -10.87 7.55
C VAL A 192 -8.76 -10.45 6.65
N HIS A 193 -8.70 -10.97 5.42
CA HIS A 193 -7.65 -10.63 4.46
C HIS A 193 -7.63 -9.13 4.11
N LEU A 194 -8.80 -8.53 3.83
CA LEU A 194 -8.93 -7.09 3.61
C LEU A 194 -8.46 -6.25 4.80
N GLY A 195 -8.85 -6.65 6.02
CA GLY A 195 -8.39 -5.99 7.23
C GLY A 195 -6.86 -6.05 7.38
N ALA A 196 -6.28 -7.22 7.11
CA ALA A 196 -4.83 -7.41 7.13
C ALA A 196 -4.12 -6.53 6.09
N VAL A 197 -4.64 -6.45 4.86
CA VAL A 197 -4.13 -5.58 3.80
C VAL A 197 -4.18 -4.11 4.23
N LEU A 198 -5.32 -3.64 4.74
CA LEU A 198 -5.47 -2.25 5.20
C LEU A 198 -4.48 -1.92 6.32
N VAL A 199 -4.38 -2.76 7.36
CA VAL A 199 -3.45 -2.53 8.49
C VAL A 199 -2.00 -2.50 8.01
N ARG A 200 -1.62 -3.36 7.06
CA ARG A 200 -0.30 -3.29 6.40
C ARG A 200 -0.12 -2.03 5.58
N GLY A 201 -1.18 -1.53 4.96
CA GLY A 201 -1.22 -0.24 4.28
C GLY A 201 -0.90 0.94 5.19
N LEU A 202 -1.38 0.94 6.43
CA LEU A 202 -1.05 1.98 7.42
C LEU A 202 0.46 2.06 7.67
N THR A 203 1.17 0.92 7.62
CA THR A 203 2.62 0.90 7.72
C THR A 203 3.30 1.60 6.53
N THR A 204 2.71 1.49 5.34
CA THR A 204 3.19 2.20 4.13
C THR A 204 2.86 3.70 4.21
N LEU A 205 1.67 4.07 4.72
CA LEU A 205 1.33 5.47 5.01
C LEU A 205 2.31 6.10 6.00
N LEU A 206 2.63 5.41 7.10
CA LEU A 206 3.60 5.89 8.09
C LEU A 206 4.98 6.10 7.46
N MET A 207 5.43 5.18 6.60
CA MET A 207 6.68 5.34 5.86
C MET A 207 6.67 6.58 4.95
N ALA A 208 5.57 6.81 4.22
CA ALA A 208 5.40 8.02 3.41
C ALA A 208 5.35 9.28 4.28
N ASN A 209 4.65 9.23 5.41
CA ASN A 209 4.54 10.34 6.36
C ASN A 209 5.93 10.76 6.85
N SER A 210 6.75 9.82 7.30
CA SER A 210 8.11 10.12 7.73
C SER A 210 9.00 10.59 6.57
N ALA A 211 8.90 9.98 5.38
CA ALA A 211 9.67 10.40 4.21
C ALA A 211 9.33 11.85 3.80
N CYS A 212 8.08 12.25 3.93
CA CYS A 212 7.58 13.57 3.57
C CYS A 212 7.65 14.60 4.70
N GLY A 213 8.32 14.32 5.83
CA GLY A 213 8.51 15.30 6.90
C GLY A 213 7.30 15.47 7.83
N PHE A 214 6.51 14.42 8.02
CA PHE A 214 5.38 14.34 8.95
C PHE A 214 4.23 15.33 8.69
N PRO A 215 3.62 15.34 7.49
CA PRO A 215 2.38 16.09 7.23
C PRO A 215 1.19 15.65 8.12
N PHE A 216 1.25 14.44 8.70
CA PHE A 216 0.33 13.96 9.74
C PHE A 216 1.08 13.75 11.06
N ARG A 217 0.37 13.90 12.18
CA ARG A 217 0.89 13.39 13.46
C ARG A 217 0.89 11.86 13.41
N MET A 218 1.85 11.25 14.09
CA MET A 218 1.92 9.78 14.14
C MET A 218 0.66 9.16 14.75
N ASP A 219 0.12 9.77 15.81
CA ASP A 219 -1.11 9.33 16.50
C ASP A 219 -2.33 9.25 15.55
N ASP A 220 -2.40 10.16 14.57
CA ASP A 220 -3.52 10.22 13.62
C ASP A 220 -3.54 9.00 12.70
N LEU A 221 -2.39 8.37 12.45
CA LEU A 221 -2.23 7.27 11.51
C LEU A 221 -2.11 5.89 12.19
N MET A 222 -2.22 5.85 13.53
CA MET A 222 -2.10 4.60 14.26
C MET A 222 -3.30 3.67 14.01
N PRO A 223 -3.10 2.33 13.91
CA PRO A 223 -4.19 1.40 13.57
C PRO A 223 -5.39 1.47 14.51
N TRP A 224 -5.16 1.65 15.81
CA TRP A 224 -6.24 1.76 16.80
C TRP A 224 -7.11 3.01 16.62
N THR A 225 -6.62 4.03 15.91
CA THR A 225 -7.37 5.25 15.63
C THR A 225 -8.38 5.04 14.49
N VAL A 226 -8.13 4.08 13.60
CA VAL A 226 -8.84 3.98 12.31
C VAL A 226 -9.40 2.59 11.97
N PHE A 227 -9.07 1.56 12.76
CA PHE A 227 -9.49 0.20 12.47
C PHE A 227 -9.81 -0.62 13.73
N ASP A 228 -10.96 -1.29 13.71
CA ASP A 228 -11.32 -2.37 14.64
C ASP A 228 -11.79 -3.58 13.83
N GLY A 229 -11.19 -4.74 14.09
CA GLY A 229 -11.44 -5.94 13.30
C GLY A 229 -12.84 -6.53 13.48
N LYS A 230 -13.43 -6.43 14.69
CA LYS A 230 -14.79 -6.93 14.93
C LYS A 230 -15.82 -6.03 14.27
N LEU A 231 -15.65 -4.73 14.42
CA LEU A 231 -16.51 -3.75 13.76
C LEU A 231 -16.44 -3.90 12.24
N PHE A 232 -15.24 -4.09 11.68
CA PHE A 232 -15.09 -4.27 10.24
C PHE A 232 -15.81 -5.53 9.73
N GLN A 233 -15.71 -6.66 10.45
CA GLN A 233 -16.43 -7.89 10.11
C GLN A 233 -17.95 -7.67 10.09
N GLU A 234 -18.49 -6.98 11.10
CA GLU A 234 -19.91 -6.64 11.14
C GLU A 234 -20.33 -5.76 9.94
N LYS A 235 -19.60 -4.67 9.67
CA LYS A 235 -19.91 -3.76 8.55
C LYS A 235 -19.73 -4.41 7.19
N TYR A 236 -18.74 -5.30 7.06
CA TYR A 236 -18.52 -6.10 5.87
C TYR A 236 -19.73 -6.99 5.57
N GLN A 237 -20.16 -7.79 6.56
CA GLN A 237 -21.31 -8.68 6.42
C GLN A 237 -22.60 -7.90 6.16
N GLN A 238 -22.85 -6.79 6.86
CA GLN A 238 -24.01 -5.93 6.60
C GLN A 238 -24.00 -5.39 5.16
N SER A 239 -22.88 -4.84 4.71
CA SER A 239 -22.81 -4.30 3.35
C SER A 239 -22.95 -5.36 2.27
N HIS A 240 -22.37 -6.56 2.45
CA HIS A 240 -22.45 -7.64 1.47
C HIS A 240 -23.78 -8.38 1.45
N ARG A 241 -24.58 -8.26 2.52
CA ARG A 241 -25.99 -8.69 2.58
C ARG A 241 -26.96 -7.69 1.94
N GLY A 242 -26.50 -6.49 1.59
CA GLY A 242 -27.34 -5.43 1.04
C GLY A 242 -28.21 -4.76 2.10
N CYS A 243 -27.77 -4.71 3.36
CA CYS A 243 -28.43 -3.95 4.41
C CYS A 243 -28.57 -2.47 4.02
N SER A 244 -29.57 -1.79 4.60
CA SER A 244 -29.78 -0.37 4.36
C SER A 244 -28.62 0.46 4.93
N VAL A 245 -28.46 1.70 4.43
CA VAL A 245 -27.48 2.66 4.99
C VAL A 245 -27.79 2.96 6.46
N GLU A 246 -29.08 2.98 6.83
CA GLU A 246 -29.52 3.11 8.22
C GLU A 246 -28.98 1.98 9.10
N GLU A 247 -29.14 0.72 8.69
CA GLU A 247 -28.63 -0.42 9.45
C GLU A 247 -27.09 -0.42 9.49
N LEU A 248 -26.44 -0.16 8.35
CA LEU A 248 -24.98 -0.11 8.24
C LEU A 248 -24.36 0.95 9.18
N LEU A 249 -25.06 2.07 9.38
CA LEU A 249 -24.66 3.19 10.23
C LEU A 249 -25.35 3.18 11.61
N GLU A 250 -25.94 2.05 12.01
CA GLU A 250 -26.50 1.82 13.34
C GLU A 250 -27.62 2.81 13.72
N GLY A 251 -28.40 3.26 12.75
CA GLY A 251 -29.46 4.25 12.91
C GLY A 251 -28.96 5.66 13.20
N ASN A 252 -27.64 5.91 13.14
CA ASN A 252 -27.09 7.22 13.41
C ASN A 252 -27.16 8.13 12.17
N GLU A 253 -28.28 8.85 12.05
CA GLU A 253 -28.57 9.76 10.93
C GLU A 253 -27.48 10.83 10.70
N SER A 254 -26.77 11.25 11.76
CA SER A 254 -25.69 12.24 11.63
C SER A 254 -24.53 11.75 10.75
N LEU A 255 -24.39 10.44 10.57
CA LEU A 255 -23.35 9.82 9.75
C LEU A 255 -23.74 9.67 8.27
N TYR A 256 -25.01 9.89 7.90
CA TYR A 256 -25.50 9.60 6.55
C TYR A 256 -24.82 10.50 5.51
N THR A 257 -24.77 11.81 5.76
CA THR A 257 -24.10 12.77 4.88
C THR A 257 -22.59 12.53 4.81
N PRO A 258 -21.85 12.38 5.94
CA PRO A 258 -20.45 11.96 5.91
C PRO A 258 -20.20 10.68 5.10
N PHE A 259 -21.03 9.66 5.26
CA PHE A 259 -20.91 8.40 4.52
C PHE A 259 -21.04 8.61 3.01
N GLN A 260 -22.07 9.33 2.57
CA GLN A 260 -22.26 9.61 1.14
C GLN A 260 -21.13 10.47 0.57
N ASN A 261 -20.64 11.45 1.35
CA ASN A 261 -19.54 12.31 0.92
C ASN A 261 -18.25 11.53 0.71
N LEU A 262 -17.85 10.69 1.68
CA LEU A 262 -16.62 9.89 1.58
C LEU A 262 -16.73 8.84 0.45
N LYS A 263 -17.88 8.16 0.35
CA LYS A 263 -18.14 7.22 -0.73
C LYS A 263 -18.06 7.90 -2.10
N SER A 264 -18.72 9.05 -2.25
CA SER A 264 -18.76 9.82 -3.50
C SER A 264 -17.36 10.32 -3.88
N PHE A 265 -16.60 10.82 -2.93
CA PHE A 265 -15.21 11.21 -3.11
C PHE A 265 -14.37 10.06 -3.69
N ILE A 266 -14.32 8.91 -3.01
CA ILE A 266 -13.48 7.78 -3.45
C ILE A 266 -13.91 7.26 -4.83
N CYS A 267 -15.22 7.18 -5.09
CA CYS A 267 -15.75 6.81 -6.39
C CYS A 267 -15.33 7.79 -7.48
N LYS A 268 -15.40 9.10 -7.25
CA LYS A 268 -14.99 10.13 -8.21
C LYS A 268 -13.51 10.03 -8.56
N VAL A 269 -12.64 9.86 -7.56
CA VAL A 269 -11.20 9.69 -7.79
C VAL A 269 -10.92 8.46 -8.64
N CYS A 270 -11.54 7.32 -8.28
CA CYS A 270 -11.40 6.08 -9.06
C CYS A 270 -11.87 6.28 -10.52
N MET A 271 -13.03 6.91 -10.71
CA MET A 271 -13.56 7.20 -12.05
C MET A 271 -12.64 8.11 -12.87
N ALA A 272 -12.08 9.15 -12.27
CA ALA A 272 -11.12 10.05 -12.92
C ALA A 272 -9.85 9.30 -13.37
N LYS A 273 -9.43 8.29 -12.62
CA LYS A 273 -8.32 7.38 -12.97
C LYS A 273 -8.77 6.16 -13.80
N LYS A 274 -9.95 6.22 -14.43
CA LYS A 274 -10.52 5.18 -15.33
C LYS A 274 -10.80 3.82 -14.66
N ARG A 275 -11.02 3.83 -13.34
CA ARG A 275 -11.41 2.66 -12.54
C ARG A 275 -12.89 2.78 -12.16
N VAL A 276 -13.73 1.96 -12.80
CA VAL A 276 -15.15 1.82 -12.43
C VAL A 276 -15.29 0.77 -11.35
N ILE A 277 -15.74 1.15 -10.15
CA ILE A 277 -15.98 0.21 -9.05
C ILE A 277 -17.34 -0.46 -9.27
N GLN A 278 -17.35 -1.79 -9.29
CA GLN A 278 -18.57 -2.58 -9.53
C GLN A 278 -19.19 -3.02 -8.20
N SER A 279 -20.52 -3.11 -8.15
CA SER A 279 -21.23 -3.83 -7.09
C SER A 279 -21.04 -5.33 -7.28
N ARG A 280 -20.68 -6.04 -6.20
CA ARG A 280 -20.48 -7.49 -6.15
C ARG A 280 -20.89 -8.02 -4.77
N PRO A 281 -22.19 -7.98 -4.42
CA PRO A 281 -22.67 -8.48 -3.15
C PRO A 281 -22.40 -9.99 -3.02
N ARG A 282 -21.98 -10.43 -1.84
CA ARG A 282 -21.65 -11.84 -1.56
C ARG A 282 -22.76 -12.59 -0.79
N GLY A 283 -23.79 -11.91 -0.31
CA GLY A 283 -24.92 -12.50 0.41
C GLY A 283 -24.53 -13.15 1.74
N ASN A 284 -25.38 -14.04 2.28
CA ASN A 284 -25.11 -14.82 3.50
C ASN A 284 -24.19 -16.04 3.25
N GLY A 285 -23.64 -16.18 2.04
CA GLY A 285 -23.08 -17.44 1.58
C GLY A 285 -21.57 -17.48 1.73
N TYR A 286 -21.08 -18.18 2.76
CA TYR A 286 -19.89 -19.01 2.58
C TYR A 286 -20.15 -19.92 1.37
N ASN A 287 -19.57 -19.59 0.21
CA ASN A 287 -19.26 -20.60 -0.79
C ASN A 287 -18.08 -21.42 -0.24
N ALA A 288 -18.34 -22.19 0.82
CA ALA A 288 -17.61 -23.42 1.02
C ALA A 288 -17.99 -24.31 -0.16
N GLY A 289 -17.30 -24.12 -1.28
CA GLY A 289 -17.19 -25.16 -2.27
C GLY A 289 -16.70 -26.40 -1.52
N ARG A 290 -17.64 -27.27 -1.17
CA ARG A 290 -17.46 -28.71 -1.01
C ARG A 290 -16.92 -29.25 -2.34
N GLU A 291 -15.70 -28.87 -2.69
CA GLU A 291 -14.81 -29.83 -3.26
C GLU A 291 -14.04 -30.37 -2.07
N GLN A 292 -14.27 -31.64 -1.79
CA GLN A 292 -13.39 -32.49 -1.02
C GLN A 292 -12.01 -32.40 -1.67
N ARG A 293 -11.25 -31.34 -1.37
CA ARG A 293 -9.96 -31.08 -2.01
C ARG A 293 -8.94 -31.90 -1.27
N ASP A 294 -8.72 -33.10 -1.80
CA ASP A 294 -7.58 -33.93 -1.49
C ASP A 294 -6.34 -33.07 -1.33
N PHE A 295 -5.62 -33.30 -0.24
CA PHE A 295 -4.33 -32.69 0.04
C PHE A 295 -3.36 -33.07 -1.09
N ASN A 296 -3.28 -32.24 -2.13
CA ASN A 296 -2.49 -32.53 -3.32
C ASN A 296 -1.01 -32.23 -3.01
N PRO A 297 -0.09 -33.22 -3.00
CA PRO A 297 1.31 -33.01 -2.59
C PRO A 297 2.13 -32.18 -3.59
N ARG A 298 1.53 -31.65 -4.65
CA ARG A 298 2.22 -30.94 -5.74
C ARG A 298 2.35 -29.43 -5.49
N PHE A 299 2.84 -29.04 -4.31
CA PHE A 299 3.21 -27.66 -3.95
C PHE A 299 4.51 -27.16 -4.63
N GLN A 300 4.76 -27.50 -5.90
CA GLN A 300 6.04 -27.18 -6.56
C GLN A 300 5.96 -26.58 -7.97
N GLN A 301 4.81 -26.10 -8.44
CA GLN A 301 4.76 -25.43 -9.75
C GLN A 301 4.44 -23.94 -9.62
N PRO A 302 5.39 -23.04 -9.92
CA PRO A 302 5.11 -21.61 -9.95
C PRO A 302 4.24 -21.31 -11.18
N ARG A 303 2.93 -21.18 -10.98
CA ARG A 303 2.08 -20.52 -11.97
C ARG A 303 2.42 -19.03 -11.95
N ARG A 304 2.99 -18.54 -13.07
CA ARG A 304 3.27 -17.12 -13.27
C ARG A 304 1.95 -16.34 -13.32
N SER A 305 1.56 -15.74 -12.21
CA SER A 305 0.59 -14.64 -12.20
C SER A 305 1.19 -13.47 -12.98
N HIS A 306 0.61 -13.15 -14.13
CA HIS A 306 0.98 -11.96 -14.90
C HIS A 306 0.17 -10.79 -14.37
N PHE A 307 0.62 -10.20 -13.26
CA PHE A 307 0.11 -8.90 -12.83
C PHE A 307 0.72 -7.83 -13.73
N VAL A 308 -0.05 -7.35 -14.71
CA VAL A 308 0.31 -6.20 -15.54
C VAL A 308 -0.26 -4.96 -14.88
N SER A 309 0.62 -4.11 -14.34
CA SER A 309 0.23 -2.80 -13.83
C SER A 309 -0.47 -1.98 -14.93
N PRO A 310 -1.62 -1.31 -14.67
CA PRO A 310 -2.32 -0.48 -15.65
C PRO A 310 -1.46 0.66 -16.26
N TYR A 311 -0.31 0.96 -15.65
CA TYR A 311 0.55 2.08 -16.03
C TYR A 311 1.70 1.70 -16.98
N HIS A 312 1.77 0.47 -17.49
CA HIS A 312 2.86 0.06 -18.37
C HIS A 312 2.82 0.74 -19.76
N ASN A 313 1.66 1.25 -20.19
CA ASN A 313 1.48 1.75 -21.56
C ASN A 313 1.94 3.20 -21.83
N GLN A 314 2.37 3.97 -20.83
CA GLN A 314 2.87 5.34 -21.04
C GLN A 314 4.41 5.46 -21.15
N MET A 315 5.15 4.35 -21.02
CA MET A 315 6.63 4.38 -20.91
C MET A 315 7.40 3.96 -22.19
N ARG A 316 6.75 3.88 -23.36
CA ARG A 316 7.44 3.66 -24.66
C ARG A 316 8.06 4.96 -25.19
N GLY A 317 9.04 5.50 -24.49
CA GLY A 317 9.71 6.76 -24.87
C GLY A 317 11.23 6.70 -24.97
N PHE A 318 11.89 5.69 -24.41
CA PHE A 318 13.35 5.63 -24.36
C PHE A 318 13.86 4.23 -24.70
N VAL A 319 14.02 3.97 -26.01
CA VAL A 319 14.82 2.86 -26.52
C VAL A 319 16.25 3.38 -26.67
N GLN A 320 17.11 3.10 -25.71
CA GLN A 320 18.55 3.31 -25.87
C GLN A 320 19.14 2.08 -26.56
N ARG A 321 19.81 2.33 -27.70
CA ARG A 321 20.45 1.35 -28.57
C ARG A 321 21.52 0.54 -27.81
N ASN A 322 21.40 -0.78 -27.83
CA ASN A 322 22.53 -1.69 -27.58
C ASN A 322 23.56 -1.57 -28.72
N PRO A 323 24.88 -1.52 -28.44
CA PRO A 323 25.87 -1.82 -29.46
C PRO A 323 25.93 -3.34 -29.67
N GLN A 324 25.68 -3.77 -30.90
CA GLN A 324 25.89 -5.14 -31.35
C GLN A 324 27.37 -5.52 -31.30
N SER A 325 27.61 -6.72 -30.81
CA SER A 325 28.84 -7.50 -30.93
C SER A 325 29.22 -7.73 -32.39
N GLN A 326 30.42 -7.32 -32.79
CA GLN A 326 31.10 -7.88 -33.96
C GLN A 326 32.20 -8.82 -33.48
N GLY A 327 32.16 -10.06 -33.97
CA GLY A 327 33.18 -11.08 -33.74
C GLY A 327 34.29 -11.03 -34.79
N GLY A 328 35.46 -11.57 -34.40
CA GLY A 328 36.51 -11.99 -35.32
C GLY A 328 37.91 -11.79 -34.74
N GLY A 329 38.64 -12.90 -34.49
CA GLY A 329 40.11 -12.86 -34.37
C GLY A 329 40.72 -13.69 -33.24
N SER A 330 41.00 -14.96 -33.55
CA SER A 330 42.10 -15.83 -33.07
C SER A 330 43.10 -15.34 -32.01
N GLY A 331 43.31 -16.16 -30.97
CA GLY A 331 44.55 -16.18 -30.18
C GLY A 331 44.43 -16.87 -28.81
N GLN A 332 44.80 -18.16 -28.70
CA GLN A 332 45.38 -18.72 -27.46
C GLN A 332 46.83 -18.21 -27.32
N PRO A 333 47.52 -18.25 -26.14
CA PRO A 333 47.33 -19.08 -24.94
C PRO A 333 47.21 -18.18 -23.66
N ASP A 334 47.18 -18.58 -22.39
CA ASP A 334 47.89 -19.64 -21.68
C ASP A 334 47.29 -19.84 -20.27
N ARG A 335 47.47 -21.05 -19.73
CA ARG A 335 46.99 -21.51 -18.43
C ARG A 335 47.76 -20.82 -17.29
N ARG A 336 47.06 -20.21 -16.31
CA ARG A 336 47.51 -20.21 -14.91
C ARG A 336 46.36 -20.41 -13.93
N ARG A 337 46.38 -21.59 -13.30
CA ARG A 337 45.59 -21.97 -12.12
C ARG A 337 46.05 -21.13 -10.93
N PHE A 338 45.12 -20.52 -10.19
CA PHE A 338 45.38 -20.09 -8.82
C PHE A 338 44.75 -21.09 -7.86
N HIS A 339 45.62 -21.73 -7.08
CA HIS A 339 45.27 -22.59 -5.95
C HIS A 339 44.88 -21.70 -4.75
N LEU A 340 43.77 -22.02 -4.10
CA LEU A 340 43.46 -21.58 -2.74
C LEU A 340 44.07 -22.60 -1.75
N PRO A 341 44.71 -22.16 -0.64
CA PRO A 341 45.18 -23.07 0.40
C PRO A 341 44.04 -23.43 1.37
N PRO A 342 44.12 -24.59 2.07
CA PRO A 342 43.02 -25.06 2.90
C PRO A 342 43.13 -24.64 4.37
N ARG A 343 41.94 -24.29 4.89
CA ARG A 343 41.45 -24.17 6.27
C ARG A 343 42.07 -23.12 7.19
#